data_AF-A0A2D8NIF6-F1
#
_entry.id   AF-A0A2D8NIF6-F1
#
_cell.length_a   1.000
_cell.length_b   1.000
_cell.length_c   1.000
_cell.angle_alpha   90.00
_cell.angle_beta   90.00
_cell.angle_gamma   90.00
#
_symmetry.space_group_name_H-M   'P 1'
#
loop_
_entity.id
_entity.type
_entity.pdbx_description
1 polymer ?
#
loop_
_entity_poly.entity_id
_entity_poly.type
_entity_poly.pdbx_seq_one_letter_code
_entity_poly.pdbx_strand_id
1 'polypeptide(L)' 'MARTRGATNAKPSKKALKTYYAMLRSAADQGDLAAAGKLIELDHLEKQRQLQAEEKHQCG' A
#
# COMPACT_ATOMS: atom_id res chain seq x y z
N MET A 1 19.80 30.45 -9.89
CA MET A 1 19.38 29.29 -9.08
C MET A 1 18.68 28.29 -9.99
N ALA A 2 19.23 27.08 -10.16
CA ALA A 2 18.63 26.07 -11.03
C ALA A 2 17.48 25.36 -10.30
N ARG A 3 16.29 25.33 -10.90
CA ARG A 3 15.15 24.55 -10.39
C ARG A 3 15.44 23.06 -10.56
N THR A 4 15.56 22.33 -9.46
CA THR A 4 15.64 20.86 -9.48
C THR A 4 14.36 20.30 -10.10
N ARG A 5 14.46 19.54 -11.20
CA ARG A 5 13.32 18.81 -11.77
C ARG A 5 12.75 17.90 -10.68
N GLY A 6 11.44 17.99 -10.45
CA GLY A 6 10.74 17.15 -9.48
C GLY A 6 10.97 15.66 -9.77
N ALA A 7 10.98 14.84 -8.72
CA ALA A 7 11.12 13.40 -8.86
C ALA A 7 10.03 12.86 -9.79
N THR A 8 10.41 11.99 -10.71
CA THR A 8 9.46 11.32 -11.59
C THR A 8 8.56 10.40 -10.75
N ASN A 9 7.29 10.25 -11.14
CA ASN A 9 6.36 9.28 -10.55
C ASN A 9 6.80 7.85 -10.92
N ALA A 10 7.88 7.38 -10.31
CA ALA A 10 8.38 6.04 -10.47
C ALA A 10 7.57 5.08 -9.58
N LYS A 11 7.26 3.90 -10.11
CA LYS A 11 6.63 2.85 -9.30
C LYS A 11 7.55 2.52 -8.11
N PRO A 12 7.01 2.45 -6.88
CA PRO A 12 7.82 2.15 -5.70
C PRO A 12 8.44 0.75 -5.84
N SER A 13 9.67 0.61 -5.34
CA SER A 13 10.34 -0.69 -5.31
C SER A 13 9.67 -1.63 -4.30
N LYS A 14 9.82 -2.95 -4.50
CA LYS A 14 9.33 -3.96 -3.54
C LYS A 14 9.89 -3.74 -2.13
N LYS A 15 11.15 -3.29 -2.02
CA LYS A 15 11.80 -2.97 -0.75
C LYS A 15 11.14 -1.75 -0.08
N ALA A 16 10.81 -0.72 -0.85
CA ALA A 16 10.12 0.48 -0.34
C ALA A 16 8.73 0.12 0.19
N LEU A 17 7.97 -0.70 -0.55
CA LEU A 17 6.67 -1.19 -0.10
C LEU A 17 6.77 -1.98 1.21
N LYS A 18 7.68 -2.95 1.29
CA LYS A 18 7.89 -3.74 2.52
C LYS A 18 8.22 -2.86 3.72
N THR A 19 9.09 -1.86 3.52
CA THR A 19 9.50 -0.92 4.57
C THR A 19 8.32 -0.08 5.04
N TYR A 20 7.50 0.40 4.11
CA TYR A 20 6.31 1.18 4.41
C TYR A 20 5.29 0.40 5.26
N TYR A 21 4.98 -0.84 4.89
CA TYR A 21 4.09 -1.70 5.68
C TYR A 21 4.66 -2.01 7.07
N ALA A 22 5.96 -2.26 7.18
CA ALA A 22 6.62 -2.49 8.47
C ALA A 22 6.52 -1.26 9.39
N MET A 23 6.70 -0.06 8.83
CA MET A 23 6.56 1.19 9.57
C MET A 23 5.12 1.40 10.07
N LEU A 24 4.12 1.20 9.21
CA LEU A 24 2.72 1.31 9.60
C LEU A 24 2.36 0.30 10.70
N ARG A 25 2.86 -0.93 10.59
CA ARG A 25 2.62 -1.97 11.60
C ARG A 25 3.24 -1.59 12.94
N SER A 26 4.50 -1.16 12.95
CA SER A 26 5.15 -0.72 14.18
C SER A 26 4.43 0.47 14.83
N ALA A 27 3.92 1.42 14.05
CA ALA A 27 3.16 2.56 14.57
C ALA A 27 1.80 2.12 15.14
N ALA A 28 1.09 1.25 14.42
CA ALA A 28 -0.18 0.68 14.89
C ALA A 28 0.01 -0.13 16.19
N ASP A 29 1.07 -0.94 16.29
CA ASP A 29 1.40 -1.71 17.48
C ASP A 29 1.71 -0.82 18.70
N GLN A 30 2.14 0.43 18.46
CA GLN A 30 2.36 1.44 19.50
C GLN A 30 1.09 2.23 19.88
N GLY A 31 -0.05 1.92 19.25
CA GLY A 31 -1.34 2.57 19.51
C GLY A 31 -1.68 3.70 18.55
N ASP A 32 -0.94 3.90 17.46
CA ASP A 32 -1.32 4.86 16.42
C ASP A 32 -2.52 4.35 15.63
N LEU A 33 -3.69 4.92 15.96
CA LEU A 33 -4.97 4.57 15.34
C LEU A 33 -5.04 4.96 13.86
N ALA A 34 -4.32 6.00 13.44
CA ALA A 34 -4.30 6.40 12.04
C ALA A 34 -3.51 5.38 11.20
N ALA A 35 -2.38 4.90 11.72
CA ALA A 35 -1.61 3.83 11.09
C ALA A 35 -2.40 2.51 11.03
N ALA A 36 -3.08 2.16 12.12
CA ALA A 36 -3.96 0.98 12.16
C ALA A 36 -5.11 1.08 11.13
N GLY A 37 -5.77 2.24 11.06
CA GLY A 37 -6.83 2.49 10.07
C GLY A 37 -6.33 2.34 8.64
N LYS A 38 -5.11 2.82 8.34
CA LYS A 38 -4.50 2.66 7.02
C LYS A 38 -4.19 1.21 6.66
N LEU A 39 -3.77 0.38 7.63
CA LEU A 39 -3.56 -1.05 7.39
C LEU A 39 -4.87 -1.77 7.06
N ILE A 40 -5.96 -1.44 7.76
CA ILE A 40 -7.29 -2.00 7.51
C ILE A 40 -7.78 -1.63 6.10
N GLU A 41 -7.64 -0.36 5.71
CA GLU A 41 -8.00 0.11 4.37
C GLU A 41 -7.24 -0.65 3.28
N LEU A 42 -5.92 -0.86 3.46
CA LEU A 42 -5.08 -1.59 2.51
C LEU A 42 -5.48 -3.06 2.40
N ASP A 43 -5.83 -3.72 3.51
CA ASP A 43 -6.33 -5.10 3.53
C ASP A 43 -7.67 -5.23 2.78
N HIS A 44 -8.60 -4.29 2.97
CA HIS A 44 -9.85 -4.27 2.22
C HIS A 44 -9.64 -4.13 0.72
N LEU A 45 -8.75 -3.21 0.30
CA LEU A 45 -8.42 -3.02 -1.11
C LEU A 45 -7.76 -4.25 -1.74
N GLU A 46 -6.94 -4.97 -0.98
CA GLU A 46 -6.32 -6.21 -1.44
C GLU A 46 -7.35 -7.33 -1.61
N LYS A 47 -8.25 -7.52 -0.64
CA LYS A 47 -9.36 -8.48 -0.73
C LYS A 47 -10.27 -8.19 -1.91
N GLN A 48 -10.65 -6.93 -2.13
CA GLN A 48 -11.45 -6.53 -3.29
C GLN A 48 -10.77 -6.88 -4.62
N ARG A 49 -9.45 -6.68 -4.71
CA ARG A 49 -8.67 -7.03 -5.91
C ARG A 49 -8.63 -8.53 -6.14
N GLN A 50 -8.52 -9.33 -5.07
CA GLN A 50 -8.54 -10.79 -5.16
C GLN A 50 -9.90 -11.27 -5.68
N LEU A 51 -11.00 -10.77 -5.11
CA LEU A 51 -12.36 -11.09 -5.56
C LEU A 51 -12.56 -10.75 -7.05
N GLN A 52 -12.14 -9.56 -7.47
CA GLN A 52 -12.21 -9.16 -8.88
C GLN A 52 -11.33 -10.01 -9.82
N ALA A 53 -10.21 -10.54 -9.32
CA ALA A 53 -9.37 -11.44 -10.08
C ALA A 53 -10.05 -12.81 -10.23
N GLU A 54 -10.67 -13.32 -9.16
CA GLU A 54 -11.40 -14.59 -9.16
C GLU A 54 -12.62 -14.54 -10.09
N GLU A 55 -13.39 -13.44 -10.09
CA GLU A 55 -14.52 -13.25 -11.01
C GLU A 55 -14.08 -13.28 -12.48
N LYS A 56 -12.90 -12.73 -12.80
CA LYS A 56 -12.34 -12.78 -14.17
C LYS A 56 -11.93 -14.18 -14.60
N HIS A 57 -11.61 -15.07 -13.67
CA HIS A 57 -11.24 -16.45 -13.96
C HIS A 57 -12.46 -17.39 -14.10
N GLN A 58 -13.64 -16.98 -13.63
CA GLN A 58 -14.86 -17.80 -13.67
C GLN A 58 -15.66 -17.66 -14.97
N CYS A 59 -15.34 -16.68 -15.82
CA CYS A 59 -16.00 -16.43 -17.11
C CYS A 59 -15.10 -16.74 -18.34
N GLY A 60 -14.04 -17.54 -18.17
CA GLY A 60 -13.12 -17.96 -19.24
C GLY A 60 -13.38 -19.36 -19.76
#